data_AF-A0A3A2ZPR9-F1
#
_entry.id   AF-A0A3A2ZPR9-F1
#
_cell.length_a   1.000
_cell.length_b   1.000
_cell.length_c   1.000
_cell.angle_alpha   90.00
_cell.angle_beta   90.00
_cell.angle_gamma   90.00
#
_symmetry.space_group_name_H-M   'P 1'
#
loop_
_entity.id
_entity.type
_entity.pdbx_description
1 polymer ?
#
loop_
_entity_poly.entity_id
_entity_poly.type
_entity_poly.pdbx_seq_one_letter_code
_entity_poly.pdbx_strand_id
1 'polypeptide(L)'
;MRESLRRNPVQFRGIPRQVVLKDGVTLPNGQHVSQGAWLGVPVPAIHNVERFYPDPDVYNPFRFLPTETANPKPTMLVTPSERFLSFGHARGSCPGGWFASHLLKLLVAYIIVNYDIEPLKERPLNMIICDHSIPPTMLLYGCEEESSLHSVATR
;
A
#
# COMPACT_ATOMS: atom_id res chain seq x y z
N MET A 1 -2.66 7.83 5.31
CA MET A 1 -2.17 6.45 5.53
C MET A 1 -2.89 5.42 4.68
N ARG A 2 -4.19 5.15 4.87
CA ARG A 2 -4.87 4.08 4.10
C ARG A 2 -4.97 4.39 2.61
N GLU A 3 -5.33 5.63 2.24
CA GLU A 3 -5.32 6.08 0.84
C GLU A 3 -3.92 6.04 0.22
N SER A 4 -2.90 6.37 1.00
CA SER A 4 -1.50 6.29 0.59
C SER A 4 -1.11 4.86 0.19
N LEU A 5 -1.51 3.86 0.99
CA LEU A 5 -1.30 2.44 0.70
C LEU A 5 -2.21 1.88 -0.40
N ARG A 6 -3.35 2.53 -0.68
CA ARG A 6 -4.19 2.18 -1.84
C ARG A 6 -3.47 2.54 -3.13
N ARG A 7 -3.02 3.80 -3.26
CA ARG A 7 -2.35 4.31 -4.46
C ARG A 7 -0.96 3.73 -4.67
N ASN A 8 -0.22 3.50 -3.58
CA ASN A 8 1.13 2.94 -3.62
C ASN A 8 1.20 1.74 -2.67
N PRO A 9 0.65 0.58 -3.05
CA PRO A 9 0.78 -0.61 -2.23
C PRO A 9 2.23 -1.08 -2.20
N VAL A 10 2.67 -1.60 -1.05
CA VAL A 10 4.03 -2.11 -0.88
C VAL A 10 4.28 -3.34 -1.76
N GLN A 11 3.25 -4.14 -2.02
CA GLN A 11 3.31 -5.41 -2.76
C GLN A 11 2.38 -5.37 -3.98
N PHE A 12 2.86 -5.87 -5.12
CA PHE A 12 2.11 -5.89 -6.38
C PHE A 12 1.21 -7.13 -6.49
N ARG A 13 1.68 -8.31 -6.07
CA ARG A 13 0.92 -9.56 -6.01
C ARG A 13 0.59 -9.91 -4.56
N GLY A 14 -0.68 -9.74 -4.21
CA GLY A 14 -1.20 -10.07 -2.89
C GLY A 14 -1.54 -11.55 -2.76
N ILE A 15 -1.40 -12.08 -1.55
CA ILE A 15 -1.86 -13.41 -1.14
C ILE A 15 -1.40 -14.51 -2.11
N PRO A 16 -0.08 -14.66 -2.33
CA PRO A 16 0.43 -15.68 -3.24
C PRO A 16 0.11 -17.08 -2.72
N ARG A 17 -0.38 -17.96 -3.60
CA ARG A 17 -0.73 -19.36 -3.32
C ARG A 17 -0.16 -20.27 -4.40
N GLN A 18 0.50 -21.34 -3.99
CA GLN A 18 0.91 -22.39 -4.91
C GLN A 18 -0.13 -23.50 -4.94
N VAL A 19 -0.45 -24.01 -6.14
CA VAL A 19 -1.31 -25.18 -6.30
C VAL A 19 -0.52 -26.43 -5.93
N VAL A 20 -0.88 -27.06 -4.81
CA VAL A 20 -0.20 -28.27 -4.31
C VAL A 20 -0.93 -29.56 -4.64
N LEU A 21 -2.21 -29.47 -5.04
CA LEU A 21 -3.04 -30.61 -5.42
C LEU A 21 -2.47 -31.29 -6.68
N LYS A 22 -2.34 -32.62 -6.65
CA LYS A 22 -1.77 -33.41 -7.75
C LYS A 22 -2.53 -33.21 -9.06
N ASP A 23 -3.86 -33.19 -8.98
CA ASP A 23 -4.73 -33.01 -10.14
C ASP A 23 -4.99 -31.54 -10.47
N GLY A 24 -4.25 -30.60 -9.87
CA GLY A 24 -4.48 -29.16 -10.04
C GLY A 24 -5.76 -28.66 -9.37
N VAL A 25 -6.25 -27.50 -9.80
CA VAL A 25 -7.52 -26.89 -9.34
C VAL A 25 -8.26 -26.26 -10.50
N THR A 26 -9.57 -26.48 -10.59
CA THR A 26 -10.44 -25.79 -11.54
C THR A 26 -11.15 -24.64 -10.83
N LEU A 27 -10.95 -23.42 -11.33
CA LEU A 27 -11.55 -22.20 -10.80
C LEU A 27 -13.04 -22.11 -11.17
N PRO A 28 -13.85 -21.31 -10.46
CA PRO A 28 -15.29 -21.16 -10.75
C PRO A 28 -15.60 -20.66 -12.17
N ASN A 29 -14.64 -20.02 -12.84
CA ASN A 29 -14.76 -19.58 -14.23
C ASN A 29 -14.40 -20.68 -15.25
N GLY A 30 -14.18 -21.92 -14.80
CA GLY A 30 -13.84 -23.08 -15.65
C GLY A 30 -12.34 -23.22 -15.97
N GLN A 31 -11.50 -22.25 -15.58
CA GLN A 31 -10.06 -22.31 -15.86
C GLN A 31 -9.39 -23.38 -15.00
N HIS A 32 -8.66 -24.30 -15.63
CA HIS A 32 -7.85 -25.29 -14.95
C HIS A 32 -6.42 -24.78 -14.68
N VAL A 33 -5.93 -24.98 -13.47
CA VAL A 33 -4.60 -24.57 -13.02
C VAL A 33 -3.86 -25.81 -12.50
N SER A 34 -2.75 -26.14 -13.16
CA SER A 34 -1.95 -27.33 -12.85
C SER A 34 -1.22 -27.24 -11.52
N GLN A 35 -0.83 -28.40 -10.97
CA GLN A 35 0.08 -28.47 -9.82
C GLN A 35 1.36 -27.65 -10.06
N GLY A 36 1.86 -26.99 -9.02
CA GLY A 36 3.08 -26.19 -9.04
C GLY A 36 2.88 -24.74 -9.48
N ALA A 37 1.76 -24.40 -10.12
CA ALA A 37 1.46 -23.03 -10.53
C ALA A 37 1.24 -22.10 -9.33
N TRP A 38 1.67 -20.84 -9.48
CA TRP A 38 1.46 -19.78 -8.49
C TRP A 38 0.31 -18.88 -8.91
N LEU A 39 -0.62 -18.67 -7.99
CA LEU A 39 -1.75 -17.75 -8.09
C LEU A 39 -1.50 -16.57 -7.15
N GLY A 40 -1.95 -15.39 -7.55
CA GLY A 40 -1.86 -14.18 -6.74
C GLY A 40 -2.90 -13.17 -7.20
N VAL A 41 -3.19 -12.22 -6.32
CA VAL A 41 -4.17 -11.17 -6.58
C VAL A 41 -3.46 -9.89 -7.02
N PRO A 42 -3.83 -9.25 -8.15
CA PRO A 42 -3.20 -8.02 -8.60
C PRO A 42 -3.66 -6.84 -7.74
N VAL A 43 -2.92 -6.53 -6.68
CA VAL A 43 -3.32 -5.55 -5.65
C VAL A 43 -3.51 -4.14 -6.23
N PRO A 44 -2.56 -3.57 -7.00
CA PRO A 44 -2.74 -2.24 -7.58
C PRO A 44 -3.93 -2.16 -8.52
N ALA A 45 -4.20 -3.23 -9.28
CA ALA A 45 -5.33 -3.28 -10.19
C ALA A 45 -6.65 -3.19 -9.41
N ILE A 46 -6.83 -4.02 -8.38
CA ILE A 46 -8.03 -3.98 -7.51
C ILE A 46 -8.19 -2.62 -6.83
N HIS A 47 -7.08 -2.04 -6.36
CA HIS A 47 -7.07 -0.72 -5.73
C HIS A 47 -7.38 0.44 -6.67
N ASN A 48 -7.34 0.22 -7.99
CA ASN A 48 -7.61 1.23 -9.01
C ASN A 48 -8.89 0.96 -9.83
N VAL A 49 -9.74 0.02 -9.40
CA VAL A 49 -11.02 -0.23 -10.08
C VAL A 49 -12.07 0.79 -9.64
N GLU A 50 -12.61 1.54 -10.60
CA GLU A 50 -13.70 2.54 -10.42
C GLU A 50 -14.88 1.97 -9.63
N ARG A 51 -15.29 0.73 -9.94
CA ARG A 51 -16.37 0.00 -9.25
C ARG A 51 -16.20 -0.05 -7.72
N PHE A 52 -14.96 -0.04 -7.23
CA PHE A 52 -14.65 -0.09 -5.80
C PHE A 52 -14.27 1.27 -5.23
N TYR A 53 -13.67 2.14 -6.05
CA TYR A 53 -13.13 3.43 -5.66
C TYR A 53 -13.50 4.49 -6.70
N PRO A 54 -14.50 5.34 -6.42
CA PRO A 54 -14.85 6.44 -7.32
C PRO A 54 -13.67 7.39 -7.54
N ASP A 55 -13.41 7.83 -8.76
CA ASP A 55 -12.24 8.64 -9.13
C ASP A 55 -10.94 8.02 -8.59
N PRO A 56 -10.59 6.79 -9.00
CA PRO A 56 -9.52 5.99 -8.39
C PRO A 56 -8.14 6.62 -8.59
N ASP A 57 -7.98 7.46 -9.62
CA ASP A 57 -6.77 8.21 -9.92
C ASP A 57 -6.58 9.47 -9.08
N VAL A 58 -7.67 9.96 -8.47
CA VAL A 58 -7.62 11.10 -7.56
C VAL A 58 -7.25 10.60 -6.15
N TYR A 59 -6.18 11.18 -5.61
CA TYR A 59 -5.79 10.96 -4.23
C TYR A 59 -6.76 11.72 -3.31
N ASN A 60 -7.62 10.99 -2.60
CA ASN A 60 -8.54 11.57 -1.62
C ASN A 60 -8.16 11.13 -0.20
N PRO A 61 -7.54 11.99 0.62
CA PRO A 61 -7.09 11.62 1.97
C PRO A 61 -8.26 11.23 2.90
N PHE A 62 -9.47 11.68 2.60
CA PHE A 62 -10.68 11.48 3.41
C PHE A 62 -11.57 10.33 2.93
N ARG A 63 -11.19 9.63 1.85
CA ARG A 63 -11.96 8.56 1.21
C ARG A 63 -12.46 7.47 2.16
N PHE A 64 -11.71 7.19 3.23
CA PHE A 64 -12.01 6.12 4.20
C PHE A 64 -12.59 6.60 5.52
N LEU A 65 -12.89 7.90 5.62
CA LEU A 65 -13.58 8.43 6.79
C LEU A 65 -15.04 7.95 6.82
N PRO A 66 -15.61 7.80 8.03
CA PRO A 66 -17.04 7.56 8.16
C PRO A 66 -17.81 8.68 7.45
N THR A 67 -18.87 8.30 6.75
CA THR A 67 -19.87 9.22 6.22
C THR A 67 -21.23 8.79 6.75
N GLU A 68 -22.16 9.73 6.88
CA GLU A 68 -23.50 9.48 7.41
C GLU A 68 -24.25 8.39 6.62
N THR A 69 -23.89 8.19 5.35
CA THR A 69 -24.58 7.32 4.40
C THR A 69 -23.91 5.95 4.18
N ALA A 70 -22.61 5.80 4.42
CA ALA A 70 -21.88 4.60 3.98
C ALA A 70 -21.31 3.72 5.10
N ASN A 71 -20.94 4.28 6.26
CA ASN A 71 -20.46 3.49 7.41
C ASN A 71 -20.34 4.36 8.67
N PRO A 72 -20.99 4.01 9.79
CA PRO A 72 -20.91 4.77 11.04
C PRO A 72 -19.61 4.55 11.82
N LYS A 73 -18.78 3.57 11.43
CA LYS A 73 -17.50 3.26 12.09
C LYS A 73 -16.30 3.62 11.21
N PRO A 74 -15.24 4.21 11.79
CA PRO A 74 -14.03 4.52 11.04
C PRO A 74 -13.37 3.24 10.54
N THR A 75 -12.98 3.22 9.27
CA THR A 75 -12.26 2.07 8.76
C THR A 75 -10.78 2.20 9.12
N MET A 76 -10.30 1.31 9.97
CA MET A 76 -8.90 1.29 10.40
C MET A 76 -7.99 0.91 9.22
N LEU A 77 -6.74 1.36 9.29
CA LEU A 77 -5.71 1.06 8.29
C LEU A 77 -5.60 -0.44 7.95
N VAL A 78 -5.79 -1.27 8.97
CA VAL A 78 -5.59 -2.73 8.94
C VAL A 78 -6.89 -3.51 8.86
N THR A 79 -8.04 -2.83 8.76
CA THR A 79 -9.34 -3.49 8.63
C THR A 79 -9.32 -4.31 7.32
N PRO A 80 -9.43 -5.65 7.42
CA PRO A 80 -9.44 -6.51 6.24
C PRO A 80 -10.63 -6.18 5.36
N SER A 81 -10.43 -6.16 4.04
CA SER A 81 -11.50 -6.00 3.07
C SER A 81 -11.10 -6.73 1.80
N GLU A 82 -12.08 -7.24 1.05
CA GLU A 82 -11.84 -7.81 -0.27
C GLU A 82 -11.38 -6.76 -1.29
N ARG A 83 -11.66 -5.47 -1.01
CA ARG A 83 -11.32 -4.34 -1.87
C ARG A 83 -9.98 -3.71 -1.52
N PHE A 84 -9.55 -3.83 -0.26
CA PHE A 84 -8.31 -3.24 0.26
C PHE A 84 -7.38 -4.34 0.77
N LEU A 85 -6.32 -4.62 0.01
CA LEU A 85 -5.48 -5.80 0.14
C LEU A 85 -4.02 -5.48 0.53
N SER A 86 -3.69 -4.24 0.90
CA SER A 86 -2.30 -3.87 1.26
C SER A 86 -1.73 -4.69 2.43
N PHE A 87 -2.58 -5.16 3.35
CA PHE A 87 -2.21 -6.04 4.46
C PHE A 87 -2.73 -7.49 4.26
N GLY A 88 -3.03 -7.90 3.03
CA GLY A 88 -3.62 -9.20 2.74
C GLY A 88 -5.09 -9.31 3.19
N HIS A 89 -5.63 -10.53 3.12
CA HIS A 89 -7.03 -10.82 3.44
C HIS A 89 -7.19 -12.22 4.04
N ALA A 90 -8.18 -12.39 4.92
CA ALA A 90 -8.51 -13.65 5.60
C ALA A 90 -7.27 -14.34 6.20
N ARG A 91 -7.05 -15.62 5.90
CA ARG A 91 -5.89 -16.42 6.37
C ARG A 91 -4.54 -15.90 5.87
N GLY A 92 -4.52 -15.05 4.85
CA GLY A 92 -3.30 -14.40 4.33
C GLY A 92 -3.11 -12.98 4.84
N SER A 93 -3.82 -12.57 5.89
CA SER A 93 -3.65 -11.22 6.45
C SER A 93 -2.30 -11.11 7.16
N CYS A 94 -1.61 -9.99 6.94
CA CYS A 94 -0.33 -9.67 7.57
C CYS A 94 -0.52 -9.55 9.09
N PRO A 95 0.11 -10.43 9.90
CA PRO A 95 -0.03 -10.38 11.37
C PRO A 95 0.56 -9.08 11.94
N GLY A 96 1.57 -8.51 11.28
CA GLY A 96 2.22 -7.27 11.67
C GLY A 96 1.45 -6.00 11.32
N GLY A 97 0.28 -6.10 10.66
CA GLY A 97 -0.48 -4.93 10.24
C GLY A 97 -0.79 -3.97 11.39
N TRP A 98 -1.26 -4.49 12.53
CA TRP A 98 -1.55 -3.69 13.72
C TRP A 98 -0.31 -2.97 14.24
N PHE A 99 0.82 -3.67 14.36
CA PHE A 99 2.08 -3.08 14.80
C PHE A 99 2.54 -1.97 13.84
N ALA A 100 2.60 -2.25 12.54
CA ALA A 100 2.97 -1.29 11.51
C ALA A 100 2.05 -0.05 11.51
N SER A 101 0.75 -0.25 11.75
CA SER A 101 -0.24 0.83 11.83
C SER A 101 -0.05 1.74 13.02
N HIS A 102 0.46 1.25 14.16
CA HIS A 102 0.79 2.09 15.31
C HIS A 102 2.14 2.77 15.09
N LEU A 103 3.14 2.03 14.61
CA LEU A 103 4.47 2.57 14.33
C LEU A 103 4.40 3.72 13.32
N LEU A 104 3.64 3.54 12.24
CA LEU A 104 3.48 4.57 11.20
C LEU A 104 2.77 5.82 11.74
N LYS A 105 1.79 5.67 12.64
CA LYS A 105 1.15 6.81 13.30
C LYS A 105 2.14 7.60 14.14
N LEU A 106 2.94 6.91 14.95
CA LEU A 106 3.96 7.53 15.80
C LEU A 106 5.01 8.25 14.96
N LEU A 107 5.49 7.60 13.90
CA LEU A 107 6.48 8.19 12.99
C LEU A 107 5.93 9.46 12.31
N VAL A 108 4.71 9.39 11.75
CA VAL A 108 4.10 10.55 11.10
C VAL A 108 3.84 11.68 12.10
N ALA A 109 3.36 11.37 13.31
CA ALA A 109 3.17 12.37 14.36
C ALA A 109 4.51 13.02 14.76
N TYR A 110 5.57 12.23 14.89
CA TYR A 110 6.91 12.74 15.19
C TYR A 110 7.41 13.67 14.07
N ILE A 111 7.26 13.28 12.80
CA ILE A 111 7.67 14.11 11.66
C ILE A 111 6.91 15.43 11.68
N ILE A 112 5.58 15.41 11.85
CA ILE A 112 4.74 16.63 11.85
C ILE A 112 5.09 17.57 13.00
N VAL A 113 5.49 17.04 14.16
CA VAL A 113 5.79 17.87 15.36
C VAL A 113 7.19 18.47 15.30
N ASN A 114 8.15 17.80 14.68
CA ASN A 114 9.57 18.17 14.74
C ASN A 114 10.13 18.75 13.43
N TYR A 115 9.39 18.65 12.32
CA TYR A 115 9.88 19.06 11.00
C TYR A 115 8.80 19.78 10.21
N ASP A 116 9.21 20.81 9.47
CA ASP A 116 8.43 21.40 8.40
C ASP A 116 8.65 20.61 7.11
N ILE A 117 7.56 20.25 6.43
CA ILE A 117 7.60 19.41 5.22
C ILE A 117 7.46 20.31 3.99
N GLU A 118 8.50 20.35 3.17
CA GLU A 118 8.47 21.03 1.88
C GLU A 118 8.20 20.03 0.73
N PRO A 119 7.40 20.41 -0.27
CA PRO A 119 7.17 19.57 -1.43
C PRO A 119 8.41 19.52 -2.34
N LEU A 120 8.71 18.34 -2.86
CA LEU A 120 9.69 18.21 -3.95
C LEU A 120 9.12 18.78 -5.25
N LYS A 121 9.98 19.35 -6.10
CA LYS A 121 9.61 19.85 -7.44
C LYS A 121 8.95 18.77 -8.29
N GLU A 122 9.51 17.56 -8.22
CA GLU A 122 9.02 16.40 -8.96
C GLU A 122 8.95 15.18 -8.04
N ARG A 123 7.93 14.33 -8.26
CA ARG A 123 7.81 13.06 -7.55
C ARG A 123 8.83 12.07 -8.12
N PRO A 124 9.74 11.53 -7.31
CA PRO A 124 10.69 10.55 -7.78
C PRO A 124 9.99 9.21 -8.06
N LEU A 125 10.48 8.49 -9.08
CA LEU A 125 9.88 7.23 -9.51
C LEU A 125 10.07 6.14 -8.45
N ASN A 126 9.05 5.31 -8.25
CA ASN A 126 9.15 4.15 -7.37
C ASN A 126 10.15 3.16 -7.97
N MET A 127 11.00 2.58 -7.12
CA MET A 127 11.83 1.44 -7.49
C MET A 127 11.07 0.15 -7.20
N ILE A 128 11.17 -0.83 -8.11
CA ILE A 128 10.57 -2.14 -7.93
C ILE A 128 11.69 -3.14 -7.67
N ILE A 129 11.68 -3.75 -6.48
CA ILE A 129 12.56 -4.88 -6.15
C ILE A 129 11.68 -6.11 -6.00
N CYS A 130 11.86 -7.08 -6.91
CA CYS A 130 11.04 -8.27 -7.01
C CYS A 130 9.54 -7.92 -7.17
N ASP A 131 8.76 -8.09 -6.11
CA ASP A 131 7.33 -7.82 -6.06
C ASP A 131 6.97 -6.60 -5.19
N HIS A 132 7.98 -5.83 -4.77
CA HIS A 132 7.80 -4.74 -3.82
C HIS A 132 8.10 -3.39 -4.43
N SER A 133 7.22 -2.42 -4.16
CA SER A 133 7.44 -1.00 -4.46
C SER A 133 8.15 -0.35 -3.29
N ILE A 134 9.36 0.14 -3.52
CA ILE A 134 10.16 0.85 -2.51
C ILE A 134 10.48 2.27 -2.98
N PRO A 135 10.69 3.23 -2.05
CA PRO A 135 11.22 4.53 -2.41
C PRO A 135 12.59 4.37 -3.07
N PRO A 136 12.96 5.26 -3.99
CA PRO A 136 14.24 5.17 -4.67
C PRO A 136 15.39 5.38 -3.68
N THR A 137 16.42 4.57 -3.82
CA THR A 137 17.58 4.52 -2.92
C THR A 137 18.31 5.88 -2.86
N MET A 138 18.27 6.68 -3.93
CA MET A 138 18.85 8.03 -3.99
C MET A 138 18.26 9.01 -2.95
N LEU A 139 16.99 8.84 -2.55
CA LEU A 139 16.40 9.67 -1.47
C LEU A 139 16.86 9.25 -0.07
N LEU A 140 17.33 8.01 0.11
CA LEU A 140 17.77 7.48 1.39
C LEU A 140 19.25 7.78 1.66
N TYR A 141 20.05 7.88 0.60
CA TYR A 141 21.43 8.33 0.64
C TYR A 141 21.49 9.71 -0.01
N GLY A 142 21.14 10.75 0.75
CA GLY A 142 21.31 12.12 0.30
C GLY A 142 22.77 12.36 -0.11
N CYS A 143 23.02 12.28 -1.40
CA CYS A 143 24.29 12.63 -2.01
C CYS A 143 23.97 13.31 -3.34
N GLU A 144 23.46 14.53 -3.22
CA GLU A 144 23.79 15.57 -4.17
C GLU A 144 24.72 16.52 -3.41
N GLU A 145 25.96 16.63 -3.89
CA GLU A 145 26.87 17.71 -3.56
C GLU A 145 26.20 19.04 -3.92
N GLU A 146 25.55 19.70 -2.97
CA GLU A 146 25.42 21.15 -3.01
C GLU A 146 25.64 21.73 -1.61
N SER A 147 26.87 22.20 -1.43
CA SER A 147 27.28 23.15 -0.43
C SER A 147 26.36 24.38 -0.41
N SER A 148 25.32 24.40 0.43
CA SER A 148 24.74 25.65 0.99
C SER A 148 23.53 25.48 1.93
N LEU A 149 22.96 24.29 2.14
CA LEU A 149 21.77 24.17 2.99
C LEU A 149 22.11 23.76 4.43
N HIS A 150 22.83 24.65 5.11
CA HIS A 150 22.91 24.68 6.58
C HIS A 150 21.77 25.52 7.20
N SER A 151 20.59 25.58 6.58
CA SER A 151 19.48 26.41 7.10
C SER A 151 18.07 25.85 6.96
N VAL A 152 17.87 24.59 6.57
CA VAL A 152 16.51 24.00 6.47
C VAL A 152 16.43 22.72 7.31
N ALA A 153 16.95 22.84 8.53
CA ALA A 153 16.81 21.83 9.57
C ALA A 153 16.63 22.57 10.89
N THR A 154 15.55 23.33 11.01
CA THR A 154 15.14 23.91 12.29
C THR A 154 13.63 24.07 12.34
N ARG A 155 13.04 23.39 13.32
CA ARG A 155 12.95 24.08 14.60
C ARG A 155 14.09 23.66 15.52
#